data_AF-A0A2A7E2U4-F1
#
_entry.id   AF-A0A2A7E2U4-F1
#
_cell.length_a   1.000
_cell.length_b   1.000
_cell.length_c   1.000
_cell.angle_alpha   90.00
_cell.angle_beta   90.00
_cell.angle_gamma   90.00
#
_symmetry.space_group_name_H-M   'P 1'
#
loop_
_entity.id
_entity.type
_entity.pdbx_description
1 polymer ?
#
loop_
_entity_poly.entity_id
_entity_poly.type
_entity_poly.pdbx_seq_one_letter_code
_entity_poly.pdbx_strand_id
1 'polypeptide(L)'
;MYIFIGLSLLLILLIFLFTKKFAPNSFMMTSFKGNSFKTFSISVLIAATLSLTYGIYHAVTYQPKHLDITLQNQNFTVFGNVGELGYFSEELLKKDTEVELHLASWKQMQLNNPEIIVNYPSGKQESWKPNITLLPANTLKEKHGIKELYQLSSYSFKESGDITLTITENNITNKKISIQVK
;
A
#
# COMPACT_ATOMS: atom_id res chain seq x y z
N MET A 1 3.13 7.09 -13.89
CA MET A 1 3.15 6.99 -15.35
C MET A 1 1.80 7.30 -15.98
N TYR A 2 0.72 6.55 -15.68
CA TYR A 2 -0.60 6.74 -16.30
C TYR A 2 -1.22 8.14 -16.13
N ILE A 3 -1.04 8.76 -14.96
CA ILE A 3 -1.50 10.15 -14.72
C ILE A 3 -0.83 11.13 -15.70
N PHE A 4 0.50 11.01 -15.90
CA PHE A 4 1.24 11.84 -16.84
C PHE A 4 0.80 11.63 -18.29
N ILE A 5 0.52 10.38 -18.68
CA ILE A 5 -0.03 10.05 -20.01
C ILE A 5 -1.38 10.75 -20.20
N GLY A 6 -2.28 10.64 -19.21
CA GLY A 6 -3.59 11.28 -19.25
C GLY A 6 -3.52 12.80 -19.35
N LEU A 7 -2.67 13.45 -18.55
CA LEU A 7 -2.42 14.90 -18.63
C LEU A 7 -1.85 15.33 -19.99
N SER A 8 -0.93 14.54 -20.55
CA SER A 8 -0.35 14.82 -21.87
C SER A 8 -1.40 14.73 -22.97
N LEU A 9 -2.29 13.75 -22.91
CA LEU A 9 -3.40 13.62 -23.86
C LEU A 9 -4.39 14.80 -23.76
N LEU A 10 -4.70 15.27 -22.54
CA LEU A 10 -5.52 16.47 -22.36
C LEU A 10 -4.84 17.72 -22.91
N LEU A 11 -3.53 17.87 -22.71
CA LEU A 11 -2.75 18.97 -23.27
C LEU A 11 -2.79 18.96 -24.80
N ILE A 12 -2.60 17.79 -25.42
CA ILE A 12 -2.70 17.61 -26.87
C ILE A 12 -4.10 18.02 -27.34
N LEU A 13 -5.16 17.52 -26.69
CA LEU A 13 -6.53 17.87 -27.03
C LEU A 13 -6.77 19.38 -26.94
N LEU A 14 -6.25 20.03 -25.89
CA LEU A 14 -6.34 21.47 -25.70
C LEU A 14 -5.69 22.23 -26.86
N ILE A 15 -4.48 21.84 -27.27
CA ILE A 15 -3.79 22.43 -28.43
C ILE A 15 -4.67 22.33 -29.68
N PHE A 16 -5.24 21.17 -29.97
CA PHE A 16 -6.12 20.98 -31.12
C PHE A 16 -7.40 21.85 -31.06
N LEU A 17 -7.99 22.01 -29.87
CA LEU A 17 -9.15 22.89 -29.66
C LEU A 17 -8.80 24.37 -29.87
N PHE A 18 -7.62 24.82 -29.39
CA PHE A 18 -7.13 26.17 -29.64
C PHE A 18 -6.86 26.40 -31.12
N THR A 19 -6.17 25.48 -31.79
CA THR A 19 -5.92 25.56 -33.24
C THR A 19 -7.23 25.64 -34.02
N LYS A 20 -8.26 24.86 -33.64
CA LYS A 20 -9.58 24.94 -34.28
C LYS A 20 -10.22 26.32 -34.16
N LYS A 21 -10.05 26.98 -33.00
CA LYS A 21 -10.64 28.30 -32.74
C LYS A 21 -9.88 29.45 -33.41
N PHE A 22 -8.55 29.40 -33.37
CA PHE A 22 -7.70 30.54 -33.77
C PHE A 22 -7.04 30.39 -35.13
N ALA A 23 -6.86 29.15 -35.62
CA ALA A 23 -6.23 28.85 -36.90
C ALA A 23 -6.96 27.71 -37.64
N PRO A 24 -8.26 27.88 -37.97
CA PRO A 24 -9.08 26.82 -38.55
C PRO A 24 -8.60 26.36 -39.93
N ASN A 25 -7.86 27.20 -40.65
CA ASN A 25 -7.31 26.92 -41.98
C ASN A 25 -5.85 26.41 -41.94
N SER A 26 -5.31 26.13 -40.75
CA SER A 26 -3.96 25.56 -40.61
C SER A 26 -3.88 24.17 -41.23
N PHE A 27 -2.69 23.78 -41.70
CA PHE A 27 -2.43 22.44 -42.24
C PHE A 27 -2.93 21.34 -41.29
N MET A 28 -2.65 21.50 -39.99
CA MET A 28 -3.08 20.62 -38.89
C MET A 28 -4.62 20.46 -38.78
N MET A 29 -5.39 21.51 -39.07
CA MET A 29 -6.85 21.43 -39.00
C MET A 29 -7.46 20.95 -40.31
N THR A 30 -6.90 21.36 -41.45
CA THR A 30 -7.35 20.94 -42.79
C THR A 30 -7.16 19.45 -43.08
N SER A 31 -6.28 18.77 -42.33
CA SER A 31 -6.14 17.30 -42.42
C SER A 31 -7.36 16.55 -41.86
N PHE A 32 -8.18 17.18 -41.02
CA PHE A 32 -9.42 16.58 -40.54
C PHE A 32 -10.56 16.83 -41.53
N LYS A 33 -11.07 15.77 -42.16
CA LYS A 33 -12.22 15.80 -43.07
C LYS A 33 -13.51 15.36 -42.37
N GLY A 34 -14.62 16.03 -42.66
CA GLY A 34 -15.94 15.69 -42.13
C GLY A 34 -15.95 15.63 -40.59
N ASN A 35 -16.44 14.52 -40.04
CA ASN A 35 -16.58 14.35 -38.59
C ASN A 35 -15.31 13.82 -37.88
N SER A 36 -14.20 13.66 -38.61
CA SER A 36 -12.97 13.03 -38.06
C SER A 36 -12.36 13.79 -36.89
N PHE A 37 -12.42 15.13 -36.88
CA PHE A 37 -11.95 15.92 -35.72
C PHE A 37 -12.76 15.62 -34.47
N LYS A 38 -14.10 15.51 -34.61
CA LYS A 38 -14.99 15.17 -33.50
C LYS A 38 -14.68 13.78 -32.97
N THR A 39 -14.50 12.80 -33.86
CA THR A 39 -14.13 11.43 -33.47
C THR A 39 -12.78 11.42 -32.75
N PHE A 40 -11.76 12.09 -33.30
CA PHE A 40 -10.44 12.21 -32.67
C PHE A 40 -10.54 12.84 -31.27
N SER A 41 -11.24 13.96 -31.13
CA SER A 41 -11.41 14.63 -29.82
C SER A 41 -12.07 13.72 -28.80
N ILE A 42 -13.12 13.00 -29.19
CA ILE A 42 -13.82 12.05 -28.31
C ILE A 42 -12.89 10.90 -27.92
N SER A 43 -12.17 10.30 -28.87
CA SER A 43 -11.24 9.19 -28.60
C SER A 43 -10.11 9.59 -27.65
N VAL A 44 -9.51 10.77 -27.87
CA VAL A 44 -8.46 11.31 -26.99
C VAL A 44 -9.01 11.58 -25.59
N LEU A 45 -10.22 12.14 -25.49
CA LEU A 45 -10.85 12.40 -24.20
C LEU A 45 -11.13 11.10 -23.43
N ILE A 46 -11.64 10.07 -24.10
CA ILE A 46 -11.85 8.73 -23.49
C ILE A 46 -10.53 8.15 -23.02
N ALA A 47 -9.49 8.14 -23.86
CA ALA A 47 -8.18 7.61 -23.50
C ALA A 47 -7.53 8.37 -22.33
N ALA A 48 -7.65 9.70 -22.32
CA ALA A 48 -7.17 10.54 -21.23
C ALA A 48 -7.90 10.23 -19.92
N THR A 49 -9.23 10.11 -19.98
CA THR A 49 -10.07 9.80 -18.82
C THR A 49 -9.70 8.43 -18.24
N LEU A 50 -9.64 7.39 -19.08
CA LEU A 50 -9.25 6.04 -18.63
C LEU A 50 -7.84 6.02 -18.01
N SER A 51 -6.89 6.72 -18.63
CA SER A 51 -5.51 6.82 -18.11
C SER A 51 -5.45 7.53 -16.76
N LEU A 52 -6.20 8.61 -16.58
CA LEU A 52 -6.29 9.34 -15.32
C LEU A 52 -7.00 8.52 -14.25
N THR A 53 -8.17 7.95 -14.55
CA THR A 53 -8.94 7.14 -13.61
C THR A 53 -8.11 5.95 -13.13
N TYR A 54 -7.47 5.22 -14.05
CA TYR A 54 -6.59 4.11 -13.69
C TYR A 54 -5.36 4.58 -12.91
N GLY A 55 -4.72 5.68 -13.34
CA GLY A 55 -3.55 6.23 -12.68
C GLY A 55 -3.84 6.69 -11.25
N ILE A 56 -4.97 7.35 -11.01
CA ILE A 56 -5.43 7.77 -9.68
C ILE A 56 -5.79 6.55 -8.85
N TYR A 57 -6.57 5.62 -9.40
CA TYR A 57 -6.91 4.38 -8.71
C TYR A 57 -5.67 3.63 -8.23
N HIS A 58 -4.69 3.44 -9.12
CA HIS A 58 -3.44 2.80 -8.77
C HIS A 58 -2.65 3.62 -7.74
N ALA A 59 -2.57 4.95 -7.86
CA ALA A 59 -1.86 5.77 -6.88
C ALA A 59 -2.49 5.72 -5.48
N VAL A 60 -3.81 5.58 -5.39
CA VAL A 60 -4.55 5.52 -4.13
C VAL A 60 -4.54 4.10 -3.54
N THR A 61 -4.55 3.06 -4.37
CA THR A 61 -4.67 1.67 -3.91
C THR A 61 -3.34 0.91 -3.87
N TYR A 62 -2.28 1.43 -4.49
CA TYR A 62 -0.98 0.76 -4.49
C TYR A 62 -0.35 0.81 -3.10
N GLN A 63 -0.30 -0.35 -2.46
CA GLN A 63 0.39 -0.59 -1.22
C GLN A 63 1.55 -1.54 -1.53
N PRO A 64 2.81 -1.11 -1.37
CA PRO A 64 3.93 -2.00 -1.60
C PRO A 64 3.86 -3.16 -0.60
N LYS A 65 4.16 -4.38 -1.06
CA LYS A 65 4.09 -5.60 -0.23
C LYS A 65 5.20 -5.66 0.83
N HIS A 66 6.25 -4.87 0.64
CA HIS A 66 7.37 -4.78 1.54
C HIS A 66 7.98 -3.38 1.53
N LEU A 67 8.68 -3.04 2.61
CA LEU A 67 9.43 -1.79 2.75
C LEU A 67 10.71 -2.05 3.54
N ASP A 68 11.84 -1.67 2.98
CA ASP A 68 13.11 -1.72 3.71
C ASP A 68 13.26 -0.50 4.63
N ILE A 69 13.60 -0.78 5.89
CA ILE A 69 13.79 0.21 6.94
C ILE A 69 15.14 -0.01 7.64
N THR A 70 15.63 1.03 8.30
CA THR A 70 16.78 0.94 9.20
C THR A 70 16.34 1.29 10.61
N LEU A 71 16.49 0.35 11.54
CA LEU A 71 16.18 0.51 12.96
C LEU A 71 17.44 0.18 13.76
N GLN A 72 17.87 1.09 14.65
CA GLN A 72 19.09 0.92 15.46
C GLN A 72 20.33 0.50 14.65
N ASN A 73 20.54 1.13 13.49
CA ASN A 73 21.62 0.83 12.54
C ASN A 73 21.59 -0.57 11.90
N GLN A 74 20.51 -1.32 12.07
CA GLN A 74 20.27 -2.59 11.39
C GLN A 74 19.19 -2.43 10.32
N ASN A 75 19.33 -3.17 9.22
CA ASN A 75 18.39 -3.12 8.11
C ASN A 75 17.37 -4.25 8.23
N PHE A 76 16.10 -3.91 8.08
CA PHE A 76 14.99 -4.84 8.12
C PHE A 76 14.07 -4.63 6.93
N THR A 77 13.37 -5.69 6.52
CA THR A 77 12.30 -5.61 5.53
C THR A 77 10.97 -5.80 6.25
N VAL A 78 10.14 -4.75 6.25
CA VAL A 78 8.77 -4.80 6.74
C VAL A 78 7.89 -5.43 5.68
N PHE A 79 7.18 -6.50 6.02
CA PHE A 79 6.21 -7.18 5.16
C PHE A 79 4.78 -6.81 5.54
N GLY A 80 3.85 -7.01 4.61
CA GLY A 80 2.42 -6.84 4.85
C GLY A 80 1.86 -5.64 4.10
N ASN A 81 0.92 -4.93 4.71
CA ASN A 81 0.26 -3.80 4.07
C ASN A 81 0.97 -2.49 4.43
N VAL A 82 1.99 -2.13 3.65
CA VAL A 82 2.72 -0.87 3.81
C VAL A 82 1.76 0.30 3.57
N GLY A 83 1.67 1.20 4.55
CA GLY A 83 0.69 2.28 4.59
C GLY A 83 -0.51 2.02 5.52
N GLU A 84 -0.67 0.78 6.00
CA GLU A 84 -1.60 0.43 7.06
C GLU A 84 -0.90 -0.22 8.26
N LEU A 85 -0.52 -1.49 8.12
CA LEU A 85 0.11 -2.31 9.15
C LEU A 85 1.05 -3.32 8.47
N GLY A 86 2.29 -3.33 8.93
CA GLY A 86 3.32 -4.27 8.53
C GLY A 86 3.93 -5.00 9.72
N TYR A 87 4.69 -6.06 9.44
CA TYR A 87 5.46 -6.80 10.43
C TYR A 87 6.89 -7.06 9.95
N PHE A 88 7.80 -7.28 10.88
CA PHE A 88 9.14 -7.81 10.61
C PHE A 88 9.66 -8.53 11.84
N SER A 89 10.72 -9.30 11.67
CA SER A 89 11.41 -10.03 12.73
C SER A 89 12.90 -10.04 12.40
N GLU A 90 13.75 -10.14 13.42
CA GLU A 90 15.19 -10.29 13.23
C GLU A 90 15.53 -11.65 12.62
N GLU A 91 14.80 -12.67 13.06
CA GLU A 91 14.95 -14.04 12.59
C GLU A 91 13.86 -14.41 11.59
N LEU A 92 14.16 -15.40 10.74
CA LEU A 92 13.18 -15.98 9.84
C LEU A 92 12.12 -16.73 10.65
N LEU A 93 10.85 -16.38 10.46
CA LEU A 93 9.73 -17.05 11.12
C LEU A 93 9.66 -18.53 10.72
N LYS A 94 9.86 -19.42 11.69
CA LYS A 94 9.81 -20.87 11.53
C LYS A 94 8.84 -21.48 12.52
N LYS A 95 8.22 -22.58 12.11
CA LYS A 95 7.42 -23.41 13.00
C LYS A 95 8.23 -23.87 14.23
N ASP A 96 7.57 -23.91 15.38
CA ASP A 96 8.08 -24.38 16.67
C ASP A 96 9.35 -23.64 17.16
N THR A 97 9.59 -22.43 16.64
CA THR A 97 10.71 -21.56 17.04
C THR A 97 10.16 -20.30 17.69
N GLU A 98 10.66 -19.95 18.88
CA GLU A 98 10.34 -18.67 19.52
C GLU A 98 10.98 -17.53 18.75
N VAL A 99 10.15 -16.58 18.32
CA VAL A 99 10.58 -15.43 17.53
C VAL A 99 9.95 -14.15 18.06
N GLU A 100 10.74 -13.08 18.09
CA GLU A 100 10.26 -11.74 18.40
C GLU A 100 9.68 -11.07 17.15
N LEU A 101 8.43 -10.67 17.24
CA LEU A 101 7.71 -10.03 16.15
C LEU A 101 7.60 -8.53 16.43
N HIS A 102 7.95 -7.74 15.42
CA HIS A 102 7.77 -6.29 15.43
C HIS A 102 6.61 -5.91 14.51
N LEU A 103 5.79 -4.95 14.93
CA LEU A 103 4.71 -4.38 14.13
C LEU A 103 4.99 -2.91 13.82
N ALA A 104 4.89 -2.56 12.54
CA ALA A 104 5.00 -1.18 12.07
C ALA A 104 3.63 -0.68 11.60
N SER A 105 3.14 0.41 12.21
CA SER A 105 1.84 1.00 11.88
C SER A 105 1.99 2.40 11.29
N TRP A 106 1.29 2.66 10.19
CA TRP A 106 1.17 3.98 9.56
C TRP A 106 0.00 4.80 10.10
N LYS A 107 -0.83 4.19 10.96
CA LYS A 107 -1.94 4.84 11.68
C LYS A 107 -1.64 4.81 13.17
N GLN A 108 -2.15 5.78 13.92
CA GLN A 108 -2.10 5.69 15.37
C GLN A 108 -3.07 4.60 15.82
N MET A 109 -2.56 3.60 16.52
CA MET A 109 -3.30 2.47 17.07
C MET A 109 -3.35 2.50 18.59
N GLN A 110 -2.33 3.07 19.24
CA GLN A 110 -2.23 3.16 20.70
C GLN A 110 -2.47 1.82 21.42
N LEU A 111 -1.82 0.76 20.93
CA LEU A 111 -1.96 -0.59 21.49
C LEU A 111 -1.34 -0.63 22.90
N ASN A 112 -2.17 -0.91 23.91
CA ASN A 112 -1.72 -1.06 25.29
C ASN A 112 -1.66 -2.54 25.69
N ASN A 113 -2.78 -3.25 25.57
CA ASN A 113 -2.90 -4.68 25.95
C ASN A 113 -3.71 -5.44 24.90
N PRO A 114 -3.22 -5.58 23.67
CA PRO A 114 -3.98 -6.26 22.65
C PRO A 114 -4.00 -7.77 22.86
N GLU A 115 -5.06 -8.38 22.37
CA GLU A 115 -5.16 -9.81 22.16
C GLU A 115 -4.96 -10.08 20.68
N ILE A 116 -4.10 -11.04 20.36
CA ILE A 116 -3.79 -11.46 19.00
C ILE A 116 -4.38 -12.84 18.80
N ILE A 117 -5.37 -12.95 17.92
CA ILE A 117 -5.91 -14.22 17.49
C ILE A 117 -5.09 -14.71 16.30
N VAL A 118 -4.34 -15.78 16.52
CA VAL A 118 -3.53 -16.49 15.52
C VAL A 118 -4.42 -17.49 14.81
N ASN A 119 -4.67 -17.27 13.52
CA ASN A 119 -5.44 -18.18 12.68
C ASN A 119 -4.49 -18.98 11.82
N TYR A 120 -4.45 -20.29 12.06
CA TYR A 120 -3.57 -21.20 11.34
C TYR A 120 -4.22 -21.71 10.03
N PRO A 121 -3.42 -22.17 9.05
CA PRO A 121 -3.93 -22.73 7.80
C PRO A 121 -4.88 -23.92 7.98
N SER A 122 -4.72 -24.70 9.05
CA SER A 122 -5.61 -25.80 9.42
C SER A 122 -7.04 -25.36 9.81
N GLY A 123 -7.26 -24.06 10.01
CA GLY A 123 -8.47 -23.50 10.60
C GLY A 123 -8.44 -23.46 12.13
N LYS A 124 -7.38 -23.98 12.77
CA LYS A 124 -7.19 -23.84 14.21
C LYS A 124 -6.94 -22.37 14.57
N GLN A 125 -7.50 -21.95 15.69
CA GLN A 125 -7.29 -20.62 16.25
C GLN A 125 -6.62 -20.71 17.61
N GLU A 126 -5.75 -19.76 17.91
CA GLU A 126 -5.11 -19.60 19.21
C GLU A 126 -5.12 -18.14 19.63
N SER A 127 -5.43 -17.87 20.89
CA SER A 127 -5.30 -16.53 21.46
C SER A 127 -3.92 -16.37 22.07
N TRP A 128 -3.28 -15.26 21.73
CA TRP A 128 -1.98 -14.85 22.23
C TRP A 128 -2.10 -13.42 22.78
N LYS A 129 -1.71 -13.22 24.04
CA LYS A 129 -1.71 -11.90 24.69
C LYS A 129 -0.26 -11.46 24.90
N PRO A 130 0.38 -10.84 23.90
CA PRO A 130 1.77 -10.43 24.02
C PRO A 130 1.93 -9.33 25.06
N ASN A 131 3.10 -9.32 25.69
CA ASN A 131 3.59 -8.08 26.27
C ASN A 131 4.09 -7.18 25.14
N ILE A 132 3.70 -5.90 25.14
CA ILE A 132 4.02 -4.96 24.07
C ILE A 132 4.87 -3.82 24.59
N THR A 133 5.91 -3.48 23.84
CA THR A 133 6.70 -2.28 24.06
C THR A 133 6.61 -1.36 22.84
N LEU A 134 6.28 -0.09 23.07
CA LEU A 134 6.32 0.94 22.02
C LEU A 134 7.77 1.40 21.83
N LEU A 135 8.30 1.22 20.63
CA LEU A 135 9.64 1.65 20.25
C LEU A 135 9.63 3.06 19.65
N PRO A 136 10.70 3.84 19.83
CA PRO A 136 10.81 5.17 19.23
C PRO A 136 10.88 5.08 17.71
N ALA A 137 9.91 5.69 17.03
CA ALA A 137 9.79 5.67 15.57
C ALA A 137 10.30 6.96 14.89
N ASN A 138 10.98 7.87 15.59
CA ASN A 138 11.21 9.25 15.13
C ASN A 138 11.78 9.35 13.70
N THR A 139 12.87 8.62 13.42
CA THR A 139 13.51 8.59 12.09
C THR A 139 12.65 7.88 11.04
N LEU A 140 11.97 6.80 11.44
CA LEU A 140 11.07 6.02 10.56
C LEU A 140 9.79 6.78 10.22
N LYS A 141 9.32 7.65 11.12
CA LYS A 141 8.14 8.49 10.95
C LYS A 141 8.37 9.54 9.88
N GLU A 142 9.54 10.19 9.89
CA GLU A 142 9.90 11.20 8.90
C GLU A 142 10.15 10.58 7.52
N LYS A 143 10.94 9.50 7.46
CA LYS A 143 11.37 8.91 6.18
C LYS A 143 10.30 8.04 5.52
N HIS A 144 9.54 7.30 6.32
CA HIS A 144 8.64 6.25 5.83
C HIS A 144 7.18 6.43 6.26
N GLY A 145 6.86 7.43 7.09
CA GLY A 145 5.50 7.66 7.57
C GLY A 145 5.01 6.66 8.63
N ILE A 146 5.89 5.81 9.16
CA ILE A 146 5.56 4.86 10.24
C ILE A 146 5.31 5.67 11.51
N LYS A 147 4.06 5.69 11.99
CA LYS A 147 3.66 6.49 13.15
C LYS A 147 4.03 5.82 14.47
N GLU A 148 3.87 4.50 14.52
CA GLU A 148 4.06 3.70 15.72
C GLU A 148 4.77 2.40 15.36
N LEU A 149 5.70 1.99 16.23
CA LEU A 149 6.48 0.78 16.10
C LEU A 149 6.37 0.00 17.40
N TYR A 150 5.96 -1.25 17.32
CA TYR A 150 5.72 -2.10 18.48
C TYR A 150 6.63 -3.32 18.43
N GLN A 151 7.22 -3.66 19.57
CA GLN A 151 7.88 -4.94 19.81
C GLN A 151 6.95 -5.81 20.63
N LEU A 152 6.65 -7.00 20.13
CA LEU A 152 5.85 -8.01 20.83
C LEU A 152 6.78 -9.00 21.52
N SER A 153 6.39 -9.51 22.69
CA SER A 153 7.05 -10.63 23.36
C SER A 153 7.18 -11.85 22.42
N SER A 154 8.16 -12.72 22.62
CA SER A 154 8.35 -13.89 21.76
C SER A 154 7.12 -14.78 21.65
N TYR A 155 6.92 -15.36 20.46
CA TYR A 155 5.85 -16.33 20.19
C TYR A 155 6.40 -17.49 19.37
N SER A 156 5.90 -18.70 19.61
CA SER A 156 6.25 -19.89 18.84
C SER A 156 5.04 -20.36 18.04
N PHE A 157 5.15 -20.27 16.72
CA PHE A 157 4.07 -20.66 15.80
C PHE A 157 3.99 -22.18 15.68
N LYS A 158 2.81 -22.75 15.87
CA LYS A 158 2.60 -24.21 15.87
C LYS A 158 2.43 -24.83 14.49
N GLU A 159 2.22 -24.01 13.47
CA GLU A 159 2.06 -24.44 12.08
C GLU A 159 2.89 -23.56 11.14
N SER A 160 3.25 -24.13 9.99
CA SER A 160 3.88 -23.42 8.87
C SER A 160 2.83 -23.06 7.82
N GLY A 161 3.05 -22.00 7.06
CA GLY A 161 2.17 -21.53 5.99
C GLY A 161 1.72 -20.09 6.18
N ASP A 162 0.60 -19.74 5.56
CA ASP A 162 -0.01 -18.42 5.66
C ASP A 162 -0.86 -18.32 6.92
N ILE A 163 -0.30 -17.67 7.95
CA ILE A 163 -0.96 -17.46 9.24
C ILE A 163 -1.56 -16.07 9.25
N THR A 164 -2.82 -15.93 9.67
CA THR A 164 -3.45 -14.62 9.81
C THR A 164 -3.51 -14.21 11.28
N LEU A 165 -2.82 -13.13 11.62
CA LEU A 165 -2.93 -12.48 12.93
C LEU A 165 -4.06 -11.46 12.90
N THR A 166 -5.01 -11.61 13.81
CA THR A 166 -6.05 -10.61 14.06
C THR A 166 -5.76 -9.93 15.39
N ILE A 167 -5.45 -8.64 15.35
CA ILE A 167 -5.12 -7.83 16.52
C ILE A 167 -6.42 -7.18 17.00
N THR A 168 -6.83 -7.50 18.21
CA THR A 168 -7.99 -6.94 18.90
C THR A 168 -7.53 -6.16 20.13
N GLU A 169 -8.22 -5.07 20.43
CA GLU A 169 -8.06 -4.36 21.71
C GLU A 169 -9.45 -3.99 22.23
N ASN A 170 -9.72 -4.27 23.50
CA ASN A 170 -11.03 -4.04 24.12
C ASN A 170 -12.22 -4.63 23.32
N ASN A 171 -12.05 -5.84 22.77
CA ASN A 171 -13.03 -6.53 21.90
C ASN A 171 -13.35 -5.85 20.57
N ILE A 172 -12.63 -4.79 20.19
CA ILE A 172 -12.73 -4.16 18.87
C ILE A 172 -11.62 -4.75 17.99
N THR A 173 -12.01 -5.26 16.82
CA THR A 173 -11.02 -5.71 15.82
C THR A 173 -10.33 -4.49 15.24
N ASN A 174 -9.04 -4.32 15.57
CA ASN A 174 -8.28 -3.19 15.08
C ASN A 174 -7.76 -3.48 13.66
N LYS A 175 -7.01 -4.57 13.47
CA LYS A 175 -6.38 -4.90 12.18
C LYS A 175 -6.12 -6.40 12.01
N LYS A 176 -5.97 -6.81 10.76
CA LYS A 176 -5.56 -8.16 10.35
C LYS A 176 -4.29 -8.08 9.52
N ILE A 177 -3.39 -9.03 9.70
CA ILE A 177 -2.16 -9.15 8.90
C ILE A 177 -1.85 -10.61 8.63
N SER A 178 -1.47 -10.91 7.38
CA SER A 178 -1.05 -12.25 6.97
C SER A 178 0.46 -12.36 7.02
N ILE A 179 0.94 -13.43 7.63
CA ILE A 179 2.34 -13.69 7.93
C ILE A 179 2.71 -15.05 7.35
N GLN A 180 3.86 -15.12 6.69
CA GLN A 180 4.39 -16.37 6.16
C GLN A 180 5.33 -16.99 7.20
N VAL A 181 4.96 -18.15 7.74
CA VAL A 181 5.83 -18.96 8.60
C VAL A 181 6.33 -20.16 7.81
N LYS A 182 7.64 -20.46 7.90
CA LYS A 182 8.25 -21.59 7.22
C LYS A 182 8.28 -22.87 8.05
#